data_AF-A0A9X4NI82-F1
#
_entry.id   AF-A0A9X4NI82-F1
#
_cell.length_a   1.000
_cell.length_b   1.000
_cell.length_c   1.000
_cell.angle_alpha   90.00
_cell.angle_beta   90.00
_cell.angle_gamma   90.00
#
_symmetry.space_group_name_H-M   'P 1'
#
loop_
_entity.id
_entity.type
_entity.pdbx_description
1 polymer ?
#
loop_
_entity_poly.entity_id
_entity_poly.type
_entity_poly.pdbx_seq_one_letter_code
_entity_poly.pdbx_strand_id
1 'polypeptide(L)'
;MIKKIFLNTLGVIAIILLVIVQIGANFVQTRYQLTYLSPWIPVIINSCIILFLGFLVLFNFTHAKKYRYLVSGLTLLCLIIFVGYSSQTKAIKANNNIYSLSPNKRDIFCLKKDGEKLTYYQSYYLLFGKMREVLPYNVAKVGNPTWITDDVAAVTYQDTEGHLHIYLGTYGHRGSSISYNYATSLTRGKWENSKAKFSLSNILGDLKITDNGKTTNYSSDNIVQFGTSGVVLTDENSAKYAYVIPEEARYESDGTPKNLQDIKLLSTKPNLKEMKVLKLSYKEGEK
;
A
#
# COMPACT_ATOMS: atom_id res chain seq x y z
N MET A 1 -14.92 -46.04 2.64
CA MET A 1 -13.89 -46.07 1.57
C MET A 1 -13.92 -44.79 0.73
N ILE A 2 -15.07 -44.42 0.16
CA ILE A 2 -15.26 -43.23 -0.71
C ILE A 2 -14.79 -41.92 -0.06
N LYS A 3 -15.17 -41.65 1.20
CA LYS A 3 -14.75 -40.42 1.92
C LYS A 3 -13.22 -40.27 2.08
N LYS A 4 -12.50 -41.39 2.28
CA LYS A 4 -11.03 -41.40 2.44
C LYS A 4 -10.35 -41.10 1.10
N ILE A 5 -10.82 -41.75 0.03
CA ILE A 5 -10.31 -41.52 -1.33
C ILE A 5 -10.54 -40.06 -1.74
N PHE A 6 -11.74 -39.54 -1.54
CA PHE A 6 -12.08 -38.15 -1.84
C PHE A 6 -11.17 -37.14 -1.11
N LEU A 7 -10.97 -37.32 0.20
CA LEU A 7 -10.13 -36.42 0.99
C LEU A 7 -8.66 -36.45 0.58
N ASN A 8 -8.14 -37.64 0.23
CA ASN A 8 -6.79 -37.79 -0.27
C ASN A 8 -6.59 -37.11 -1.62
N THR A 9 -7.53 -37.30 -2.55
CA THR A 9 -7.47 -36.65 -3.86
C THR A 9 -7.49 -35.13 -3.69
N LEU A 10 -8.34 -34.60 -2.82
CA LEU A 10 -8.39 -33.17 -2.51
C LEU A 10 -7.07 -32.66 -1.92
N GLY A 11 -6.46 -33.39 -0.98
CA GLY A 11 -5.17 -33.03 -0.40
C GLY A 11 -4.01 -33.03 -1.40
N VAL A 12 -3.97 -34.03 -2.30
CA VAL A 12 -2.97 -34.10 -3.38
C VAL A 12 -3.14 -32.93 -4.35
N ILE A 13 -4.39 -32.63 -4.76
CA ILE A 13 -4.69 -31.48 -5.62
C ILE A 13 -4.21 -30.19 -4.94
N ALA A 14 -4.51 -30.00 -3.65
CA ALA A 14 -4.10 -28.80 -2.90
C ALA A 14 -2.56 -28.64 -2.87
N ILE A 15 -1.81 -29.71 -2.64
CA ILE A 15 -0.34 -29.68 -2.66
C ILE A 15 0.18 -29.31 -4.03
N ILE A 16 -0.33 -29.95 -5.09
CA ILE A 16 0.08 -29.67 -6.48
C ILE A 16 -0.18 -28.19 -6.80
N LEU A 17 -1.35 -27.65 -6.40
CA LEU A 17 -1.70 -26.25 -6.59
C LEU A 17 -0.72 -25.31 -5.88
N LEU A 18 -0.36 -25.59 -4.62
CA LEU A 18 0.61 -24.78 -3.88
C LEU A 18 2.02 -24.84 -4.48
N VAL A 19 2.45 -26.00 -4.99
CA VAL A 19 3.73 -26.16 -5.69
C VAL A 19 3.73 -25.38 -6.99
N ILE A 20 2.64 -25.44 -7.78
CA ILE A 20 2.47 -24.64 -8.99
C ILE A 20 2.52 -23.14 -8.66
N VAL A 21 1.87 -22.71 -7.57
CA VAL A 21 1.95 -21.31 -7.10
C VAL A 21 3.38 -20.91 -6.79
N GLN A 22 4.19 -21.75 -6.13
CA GLN A 22 5.60 -21.45 -5.86
C GLN A 22 6.45 -21.36 -7.13
N ILE A 23 6.27 -22.30 -8.07
CA ILE A 23 6.98 -22.29 -9.35
C ILE A 23 6.59 -21.03 -10.15
N GLY A 24 5.29 -20.74 -10.23
CA GLY A 24 4.77 -19.55 -10.89
C GLY A 24 5.25 -18.26 -10.24
N ALA A 25 5.30 -18.20 -8.91
CA ALA A 25 5.86 -17.07 -8.18
C ALA A 25 7.34 -16.85 -8.49
N ASN A 26 8.16 -17.90 -8.55
CA ASN A 26 9.57 -17.79 -8.93
C ASN A 26 9.73 -17.30 -10.38
N PHE A 27 8.89 -17.79 -11.30
CA PHE A 27 8.86 -17.32 -12.68
C PHE A 27 8.51 -15.83 -12.75
N VAL A 28 7.45 -15.40 -12.06
CA VAL A 28 6.99 -14.01 -12.04
C VAL A 28 8.04 -13.08 -11.44
N GLN A 29 8.68 -13.49 -10.34
CA GLN A 29 9.75 -12.71 -9.71
C GLN A 29 10.94 -12.52 -10.65
N THR A 30 11.36 -13.58 -11.34
CA THR A 30 12.51 -13.53 -12.27
C THR A 30 12.19 -12.73 -13.52
N ARG A 31 10.99 -12.93 -14.10
CA ARG A 31 10.62 -12.33 -15.40
C ARG A 31 10.23 -10.87 -15.29
N TYR A 32 9.50 -10.50 -14.24
CA TYR A 32 8.90 -9.17 -14.07
C TYR A 32 9.56 -8.33 -12.98
N GLN A 33 10.64 -8.82 -12.37
CA GLN A 33 11.35 -8.18 -11.24
C GLN A 33 10.41 -7.88 -10.08
N LEU A 34 9.39 -8.73 -9.91
CA LEU A 34 8.55 -8.69 -8.73
C LEU A 34 9.28 -9.39 -7.58
N THR A 35 8.95 -9.02 -6.36
CA THR A 35 9.42 -9.70 -5.15
C THR A 35 8.21 -9.98 -4.26
N TYR A 36 8.29 -10.97 -3.37
CA TYR A 36 7.26 -11.08 -2.34
C TYR A 36 7.23 -9.80 -1.50
N LEU A 37 6.02 -9.30 -1.20
CA LEU A 37 5.84 -8.11 -0.35
C LEU A 37 6.42 -8.37 1.03
N SER A 38 6.10 -9.54 1.59
CA SER A 38 6.60 -10.00 2.88
C SER A 38 7.42 -11.28 2.73
N PRO A 39 8.57 -11.39 3.41
CA PRO A 39 9.39 -12.59 3.41
C PRO A 39 8.69 -13.79 4.09
N TRP A 40 7.59 -13.56 4.82
CA TRP A 40 6.77 -14.61 5.43
C TRP A 40 5.88 -15.35 4.42
N ILE A 41 5.54 -14.76 3.28
CA ILE A 41 4.65 -15.38 2.28
C ILE A 41 5.15 -16.75 1.82
N PRO A 42 6.40 -16.92 1.35
CA PRO A 42 6.90 -18.23 0.95
C PRO A 42 6.97 -19.22 2.13
N VAL A 43 7.24 -18.74 3.35
CA VAL A 43 7.26 -19.58 4.56
C VAL A 43 5.87 -20.14 4.87
N ILE A 44 4.82 -19.33 4.73
CA ILE A 44 3.43 -19.76 4.97
C ILE A 44 3.03 -20.82 3.93
N ILE A 45 3.28 -20.56 2.64
CA ILE A 45 2.93 -21.52 1.57
C ILE A 45 3.64 -22.87 1.79
N ASN A 46 4.94 -22.84 2.10
CA ASN A 46 5.71 -24.07 2.35
C ASN A 46 5.25 -24.79 3.62
N SER A 47 4.88 -24.05 4.67
CA SER A 47 4.27 -24.62 5.87
C SER A 47 2.95 -25.33 5.57
N CYS A 48 2.11 -24.76 4.69
CA CYS A 48 0.88 -25.41 4.23
C CYS A 48 1.17 -26.72 3.49
N ILE A 49 2.20 -26.75 2.62
CA ILE A 49 2.62 -27.98 1.93
C ILE A 49 3.01 -29.06 2.93
N ILE A 50 3.84 -28.74 3.93
CA ILE A 50 4.24 -29.69 4.99
C ILE A 50 3.02 -30.22 5.75
N LEU A 51 2.07 -29.34 6.11
CA LEU A 51 0.83 -29.73 6.78
C LEU A 51 0.00 -30.71 5.93
N PHE A 52 -0.23 -30.39 4.66
CA PHE A 52 -1.02 -31.25 3.78
C PHE A 52 -0.35 -32.60 3.53
N LEU A 53 0.98 -32.64 3.40
CA LEU A 53 1.74 -33.89 3.31
C LEU A 53 1.57 -34.73 4.58
N GLY A 54 1.70 -34.12 5.76
CA GLY A 54 1.46 -34.79 7.04
C GLY A 54 0.04 -35.37 7.15
N PHE A 55 -0.97 -34.60 6.75
CA PHE A 55 -2.35 -35.08 6.70
C PHE A 55 -2.54 -36.25 5.74
N LEU A 56 -1.96 -36.20 4.54
CA LEU A 56 -2.05 -37.30 3.58
C LEU A 56 -1.44 -38.60 4.13
N VAL A 57 -0.28 -38.52 4.79
CA VAL A 57 0.35 -39.70 5.40
C VAL A 57 -0.50 -40.24 6.55
N LEU A 58 -1.03 -39.36 7.41
CA LEU A 58 -1.94 -39.74 8.50
C LEU A 58 -3.18 -40.48 7.99
N PHE A 59 -3.86 -39.95 6.98
CA PHE A 59 -5.08 -40.57 6.46
C PHE A 59 -4.80 -41.89 5.73
N ASN A 60 -3.67 -42.03 5.05
CA ASN A 60 -3.37 -43.21 4.25
C ASN A 60 -2.74 -44.38 5.01
N PHE A 61 -1.74 -44.11 5.84
CA PHE A 61 -0.79 -45.15 6.26
C PHE A 61 -0.82 -45.51 7.74
N THR A 62 -1.76 -44.96 8.53
CA THR A 62 -1.76 -45.17 9.99
C THR A 62 -3.04 -45.85 10.49
N HIS A 63 -3.04 -47.18 10.45
CA HIS A 63 -4.12 -48.02 10.97
C HIS A 63 -4.09 -48.14 12.51
N ALA A 64 -2.90 -48.12 13.13
CA ALA A 64 -2.76 -48.16 14.58
C ALA A 64 -2.65 -46.75 15.19
N LYS A 65 -3.28 -46.55 16.35
CA LYS A 65 -3.26 -45.27 17.10
C LYS A 65 -1.83 -44.76 17.36
N LYS A 66 -0.87 -45.65 17.64
CA LYS A 66 0.54 -45.31 17.87
C LYS A 66 1.21 -44.61 16.67
N TYR A 67 0.94 -45.05 15.44
CA TYR A 67 1.55 -44.45 14.25
C TYR A 67 0.92 -43.10 13.89
N ARG A 68 -0.35 -42.88 14.25
CA ARG A 68 -0.97 -41.55 14.12
C ARG A 68 -0.25 -40.52 14.98
N TYR A 69 0.01 -40.84 16.25
CA TYR A 69 0.75 -39.94 17.13
C TYR A 69 2.17 -39.68 16.63
N LEU A 70 2.85 -40.70 16.11
CA LEU A 70 4.20 -40.57 15.54
C LEU A 70 4.22 -39.63 14.33
N VAL A 71 3.35 -39.85 13.33
CA VAL A 71 3.31 -39.02 12.11
C VAL A 71 2.88 -37.59 12.43
N SER A 72 1.89 -37.40 13.33
CA SER A 72 1.51 -36.06 13.79
C SER A 72 2.68 -35.36 14.49
N GLY A 73 3.41 -36.06 15.36
CA GLY A 73 4.58 -35.54 16.05
C GLY A 73 5.70 -35.16 15.08
N LEU A 74 5.97 -36.01 14.08
CA LEU A 74 6.98 -35.74 13.04
C LEU A 74 6.58 -34.53 12.18
N THR A 75 5.32 -34.43 11.77
CA THR A 75 4.81 -33.28 10.99
C THR A 75 4.98 -31.99 11.79
N LEU A 76 4.61 -32.01 13.07
CA LEU A 76 4.77 -30.87 13.95
C LEU A 76 6.24 -30.49 14.13
N LEU A 77 7.12 -31.48 14.31
CA LEU A 77 8.56 -31.26 14.41
C LEU A 77 9.13 -30.62 13.13
N CYS A 78 8.75 -31.14 11.95
CA CYS A 78 9.15 -30.56 10.67
C CYS A 78 8.69 -29.11 10.51
N LEU A 79 7.47 -28.78 10.93
CA LEU A 79 6.96 -27.40 10.90
C LEU A 79 7.74 -26.49 11.84
N ILE A 80 7.98 -26.92 13.08
CA ILE A 80 8.75 -26.14 14.05
C ILE A 80 10.16 -25.87 13.54
N ILE A 81 10.84 -26.90 13.01
CA ILE A 81 12.19 -26.76 12.44
C ILE A 81 12.17 -25.81 11.23
N PHE A 82 11.21 -25.98 10.32
CA PHE A 82 11.14 -25.19 9.10
C PHE A 82 10.84 -23.70 9.38
N VAL A 83 9.82 -23.42 10.20
CA VAL A 83 9.46 -22.05 10.59
C VAL A 83 10.57 -21.44 11.43
N GLY A 84 11.14 -22.19 12.38
CA GLY A 84 12.25 -21.75 13.22
C GLY A 84 13.51 -21.43 12.43
N TYR A 85 13.85 -22.22 11.42
CA TYR A 85 14.97 -21.90 10.51
C TYR A 85 14.66 -20.65 9.67
N SER A 86 13.45 -20.57 9.10
CA SER A 86 13.03 -19.44 8.27
C SER A 86 13.04 -18.12 9.05
N SER A 87 12.60 -18.13 10.32
CA SER A 87 12.61 -16.94 11.17
C SER A 87 14.02 -16.42 11.48
N GLN A 88 15.06 -17.24 11.29
CA GLN A 88 16.44 -16.82 11.49
C GLN A 88 17.06 -16.09 10.29
N THR A 89 16.38 -16.08 9.13
CA THR A 89 16.87 -15.41 7.92
C THR A 89 16.95 -13.89 8.13
N LYS A 90 17.96 -13.25 7.53
CA LYS A 90 18.12 -11.78 7.57
C LYS A 90 16.87 -11.06 7.09
N ALA A 91 16.24 -11.58 6.03
CA ALA A 91 15.03 -11.02 5.45
C ALA A 91 13.88 -10.95 6.47
N ILE A 92 13.70 -11.96 7.33
CA ILE A 92 12.66 -11.97 8.35
C ILE A 92 13.08 -11.19 9.61
N LYS A 93 14.31 -11.37 10.09
CA LYS A 93 14.82 -10.67 11.29
C LYS A 93 14.88 -9.16 11.14
N ALA A 94 15.28 -8.69 9.97
CA ALA A 94 15.37 -7.27 9.66
C ALA A 94 14.07 -6.71 9.05
N ASN A 95 12.98 -7.49 9.03
CA ASN A 95 11.70 -7.06 8.46
C ASN A 95 11.03 -5.99 9.34
N ASN A 96 11.40 -4.74 9.11
CA ASN A 96 10.77 -3.54 9.65
C ASN A 96 9.81 -2.90 8.63
N ASN A 97 9.39 -3.68 7.62
CA ASN A 97 8.54 -3.20 6.55
C ASN A 97 7.19 -2.78 7.10
N ILE A 98 6.68 -1.67 6.57
CA ILE A 98 5.40 -1.09 6.94
C ILE A 98 4.40 -1.52 5.88
N TYR A 99 3.32 -2.17 6.32
CA TYR A 99 2.23 -2.63 5.45
C TYR A 99 0.91 -2.02 5.88
N SER A 100 0.08 -1.66 4.92
CA SER A 100 -1.32 -1.30 5.17
C SER A 100 -2.18 -1.78 4.02
N LEU A 101 -3.26 -2.51 4.31
CA LEU A 101 -4.21 -3.01 3.32
C LEU A 101 -5.24 -1.93 3.00
N SER A 102 -5.55 -1.74 1.72
CA SER A 102 -6.56 -0.78 1.30
C SER A 102 -7.95 -1.12 1.83
N PRO A 103 -8.83 -0.13 2.02
CA PRO A 103 -10.21 -0.36 2.46
C PRO A 103 -10.97 -1.35 1.56
N ASN A 104 -10.75 -1.25 0.24
CA ASN A 104 -11.35 -2.15 -0.76
C ASN A 104 -10.63 -3.51 -0.88
N LYS A 105 -9.53 -3.72 -0.14
CA LYS A 105 -8.70 -4.94 -0.10
C LYS A 105 -8.04 -5.32 -1.43
N ARG A 106 -7.88 -4.37 -2.36
CA ARG A 106 -7.24 -4.59 -3.67
C ARG A 106 -5.75 -4.28 -3.68
N ASP A 107 -5.31 -3.39 -2.80
CA ASP A 107 -3.95 -2.86 -2.80
C ASP A 107 -3.31 -2.94 -1.41
N ILE A 108 -1.99 -3.06 -1.38
CA ILE A 108 -1.20 -3.03 -0.14
C ILE A 108 -0.17 -1.93 -0.27
N PHE A 109 -0.29 -0.92 0.59
CA PHE A 109 0.76 0.05 0.80
C PHE A 109 1.94 -0.60 1.52
N CYS A 110 3.11 -0.57 0.88
CA CYS A 110 4.32 -1.21 1.39
C CYS A 110 5.51 -0.26 1.33
N LEU A 111 6.14 -0.05 2.49
CA LEU A 111 7.46 0.56 2.60
C LEU A 111 8.45 -0.44 3.21
N LYS A 112 9.66 -0.49 2.67
CA LYS A 112 10.77 -1.26 3.22
C LYS A 112 11.85 -0.32 3.72
N LYS A 113 12.29 -0.48 4.96
CA LYS A 113 13.33 0.37 5.57
C LYS A 113 14.66 -0.38 5.64
N ASP A 114 15.67 0.12 4.94
CA ASP A 114 17.03 -0.42 4.97
C ASP A 114 17.99 0.64 5.51
N GLY A 115 18.37 0.50 6.77
CA GLY A 115 19.06 1.55 7.52
C GLY A 115 18.21 2.83 7.58
N GLU A 116 18.74 3.92 7.03
CA GLU A 116 18.04 5.21 6.93
C GLU A 116 17.25 5.36 5.62
N LYS A 117 17.37 4.43 4.66
CA LYS A 117 16.65 4.53 3.39
C LYS A 117 15.26 3.92 3.51
N LEU A 118 14.26 4.61 2.98
CA LEU A 118 12.89 4.12 2.88
C LEU A 118 12.53 3.91 1.41
N THR A 119 12.07 2.71 1.06
CA THR A 119 11.76 2.35 -0.33
C THR A 119 10.29 1.98 -0.45
N TYR A 120 9.59 2.59 -1.41
CA TYR A 120 8.21 2.26 -1.75
C TYR A 120 8.14 1.09 -2.74
N TYR A 121 7.28 0.13 -2.40
CA TYR A 121 6.95 -1.00 -3.26
C TYR A 121 5.48 -0.91 -3.66
N GLN A 122 5.22 -0.85 -4.96
CA GLN A 122 3.88 -0.95 -5.49
C GLN A 122 3.41 -2.41 -5.46
N SER A 123 2.26 -2.67 -4.83
CA SER A 123 1.68 -4.00 -4.76
C SER A 123 1.11 -4.47 -6.10
N TYR A 124 1.28 -5.76 -6.38
CA TYR A 124 0.69 -6.48 -7.51
C TYR A 124 0.11 -7.80 -6.99
N TYR A 125 -1.15 -8.07 -7.35
CA TYR A 125 -1.85 -9.31 -6.97
C TYR A 125 -1.81 -9.63 -5.46
N LEU A 126 -1.73 -8.61 -4.60
CA LEU A 126 -1.67 -8.67 -3.12
C LEU A 126 -0.50 -9.44 -2.49
N LEU A 127 0.28 -10.20 -3.26
CA LEU A 127 1.40 -11.02 -2.76
C LEU A 127 2.75 -10.46 -3.19
N PHE A 128 2.77 -9.78 -4.33
CA PHE A 128 3.98 -9.32 -4.97
C PHE A 128 4.10 -7.80 -4.85
N GLY A 129 5.34 -7.33 -4.85
CA GLY A 129 5.69 -5.92 -4.82
C GLY A 129 6.80 -5.66 -5.82
N LYS A 130 6.65 -4.58 -6.59
CA LYS A 130 7.72 -4.03 -7.42
C LYS A 130 8.28 -2.79 -6.75
N MET A 131 9.60 -2.70 -6.61
CA MET A 131 10.24 -1.47 -6.18
C MET A 131 9.88 -0.36 -7.19
N ARG A 132 9.30 0.73 -6.69
CA ARG A 132 8.91 1.87 -7.54
C ARG A 132 9.83 3.05 -7.31
N GLU A 133 10.14 3.36 -6.05
CA GLU A 133 10.90 4.56 -5.71
C GLU A 133 11.63 4.39 -4.37
N VAL A 134 12.84 4.94 -4.27
CA VAL A 134 13.52 5.20 -2.99
C VAL A 134 13.17 6.63 -2.60
N LEU A 135 12.65 6.82 -1.40
CA LEU A 135 12.30 8.15 -0.93
C LEU A 135 13.57 9.02 -0.85
N PRO A 136 13.49 10.31 -1.20
CA PRO A 136 14.67 11.13 -1.47
C PRO A 136 15.50 11.48 -0.22
N TYR A 137 14.91 11.40 0.97
CA TYR A 137 15.56 11.79 2.22
C TYR A 137 15.85 10.59 3.12
N ASN A 138 16.97 10.66 3.84
CA ASN A 138 17.30 9.71 4.89
C ASN A 138 16.31 9.85 6.05
N VAL A 139 15.77 8.73 6.52
CA VAL A 139 14.61 8.67 7.39
C VAL A 139 14.98 8.29 8.81
N ALA A 140 14.77 9.23 9.73
CA ALA A 140 14.86 8.99 11.16
C ALA A 140 13.64 8.22 11.67
N LYS A 141 12.42 8.71 11.36
CA LYS A 141 11.16 8.17 11.88
C LYS A 141 10.10 8.05 10.80
N VAL A 142 9.25 7.03 10.90
CA VAL A 142 8.10 6.84 10.00
C VAL A 142 6.85 6.68 10.84
N GLY A 143 5.77 7.36 10.45
CA GLY A 143 4.45 7.21 11.04
C GLY A 143 3.67 6.04 10.46
N ASN A 144 2.45 5.86 10.95
CA ASN A 144 1.55 4.83 10.43
C ASN A 144 0.92 5.27 9.10
N PRO A 145 0.84 4.40 8.08
CA PRO A 145 0.13 4.73 6.85
C PRO A 145 -1.36 4.91 7.12
N THR A 146 -1.96 5.89 6.45
CA THR A 146 -3.40 6.15 6.49
C THR A 146 -3.95 6.14 5.07
N TRP A 147 -5.01 5.39 4.83
CA TRP A 147 -5.71 5.39 3.54
C TRP A 147 -6.59 6.63 3.44
N ILE A 148 -6.27 7.50 2.50
CA ILE A 148 -6.99 8.75 2.21
C ILE A 148 -8.27 8.44 1.43
N THR A 149 -8.13 7.52 0.48
CA THR A 149 -9.18 6.94 -0.35
C THR A 149 -8.90 5.45 -0.51
N ASP A 150 -9.75 4.73 -1.23
CA ASP A 150 -9.58 3.30 -1.44
C ASP A 150 -8.31 2.94 -2.24
N ASP A 151 -7.75 3.90 -2.99
CA ASP A 151 -6.61 3.70 -3.89
C ASP A 151 -5.47 4.72 -3.68
N VAL A 152 -5.53 5.52 -2.61
CA VAL A 152 -4.44 6.43 -2.20
C VAL A 152 -4.15 6.30 -0.71
N ALA A 153 -2.92 5.90 -0.41
CA ALA A 153 -2.38 5.84 0.95
C ALA A 153 -1.37 6.96 1.17
N ALA A 154 -1.32 7.49 2.38
CA ALA A 154 -0.35 8.49 2.80
C ALA A 154 0.45 7.98 3.99
N VAL A 155 1.71 8.40 4.09
CA VAL A 155 2.54 8.21 5.27
C VAL A 155 3.35 9.48 5.55
N THR A 156 3.39 9.89 6.82
CA THR A 156 4.29 10.95 7.29
C THR A 156 5.60 10.31 7.71
N TYR A 157 6.73 10.90 7.31
CA TYR A 157 8.04 10.51 7.82
C TYR A 157 8.86 11.74 8.18
N GLN A 158 9.80 11.56 9.09
CA GLN A 158 10.75 12.59 9.50
C GLN A 158 12.12 12.21 8.97
N ASP A 159 12.78 13.16 8.30
CA ASP A 159 14.16 12.96 7.87
C ASP A 159 15.15 13.09 9.05
N THR A 160 16.43 12.84 8.78
CA THR A 160 17.51 12.95 9.77
C THR A 160 17.80 14.39 10.21
N GLU A 161 17.39 15.39 9.44
CA GLU A 161 17.53 16.82 9.76
C GLU A 161 16.34 17.34 10.60
N GLY A 162 15.29 16.54 10.73
CA GLY A 162 14.11 16.84 11.54
C GLY A 162 12.93 17.37 10.74
N HIS A 163 13.05 17.54 9.42
CA HIS A 163 11.95 17.97 8.56
C HIS A 163 10.92 16.85 8.40
N LEU A 164 9.66 17.25 8.30
CA LEU A 164 8.57 16.32 8.10
C LEU A 164 8.16 16.28 6.64
N HIS A 165 7.95 15.08 6.13
CA HIS A 165 7.61 14.80 4.75
C HIS A 165 6.35 13.94 4.68
N ILE A 166 5.60 14.05 3.59
CA ILE A 166 4.45 13.19 3.29
C ILE A 166 4.73 12.46 1.99
N TYR A 167 4.60 11.13 2.02
CA TYR A 167 4.65 10.31 0.82
C TYR A 167 3.25 9.77 0.50
N LEU A 168 2.85 9.86 -0.77
CA LEU A 168 1.57 9.34 -1.26
C LEU A 168 1.78 8.14 -2.18
N GLY A 169 1.28 6.97 -1.77
CA GLY A 169 1.18 5.79 -2.63
C GLY A 169 -0.12 5.81 -3.41
N THR A 170 -0.03 5.99 -4.73
CA THR A 170 -1.19 6.08 -5.64
C THR A 170 -1.32 4.83 -6.52
N TYR A 171 -2.50 4.21 -6.49
CA TYR A 171 -2.81 2.95 -7.18
C TYR A 171 -3.77 3.11 -8.36
N GLY A 172 -4.61 4.14 -8.37
CA GLY A 172 -5.49 4.46 -9.50
C GLY A 172 -4.98 5.56 -10.41
N HIS A 173 -5.63 5.69 -11.57
CA HIS A 173 -5.43 6.76 -12.54
C HIS A 173 -6.59 7.76 -12.47
N ARG A 174 -6.31 9.04 -12.74
CA ARG A 174 -7.29 10.13 -12.83
C ARG A 174 -7.04 10.92 -14.11
N GLY A 175 -8.12 11.28 -14.79
CA GLY A 175 -8.13 11.99 -16.07
C GLY A 175 -8.27 11.07 -17.29
N SER A 176 -8.12 11.64 -18.50
CA SER A 176 -8.28 10.92 -19.77
C SER A 176 -6.95 10.29 -20.23
N SER A 177 -7.04 9.23 -21.03
CA SER A 177 -5.87 8.55 -21.64
C SER A 177 -5.15 9.38 -22.71
N ILE A 178 -5.65 10.59 -23.03
CA ILE A 178 -5.27 11.37 -24.22
C ILE A 178 -4.36 12.56 -23.85
N SER A 179 -4.30 12.97 -22.57
CA SER A 179 -3.52 14.12 -22.10
C SER A 179 -2.64 13.80 -20.87
N TYR A 180 -1.50 14.49 -20.76
CA TYR A 180 -0.66 14.50 -19.57
C TYR A 180 -1.43 15.17 -18.42
N ASN A 181 -2.06 14.37 -17.57
CA ASN A 181 -2.91 14.89 -16.50
C ASN A 181 -2.08 15.22 -15.26
N TYR A 182 -1.86 16.52 -15.03
CA TYR A 182 -1.33 17.00 -13.76
C TYR A 182 -2.45 17.02 -12.72
N ALA A 183 -2.20 16.50 -11.52
CA ALA A 183 -3.21 16.51 -10.46
C ALA A 183 -3.67 17.94 -10.14
N THR A 184 -2.76 18.92 -10.20
CA THR A 184 -3.06 20.36 -10.07
C THR A 184 -3.95 20.90 -11.19
N SER A 185 -3.85 20.37 -12.41
CA SER A 185 -4.73 20.77 -13.53
C SER A 185 -6.16 20.26 -13.34
N LEU A 186 -6.31 19.12 -12.68
CA LEU A 186 -7.59 18.49 -12.37
C LEU A 186 -8.29 19.08 -11.13
N THR A 187 -7.60 19.97 -10.41
CA THR A 187 -8.10 20.68 -9.23
C THR A 187 -8.14 22.19 -9.45
N ARG A 188 -8.67 22.68 -10.58
CA ARG A 188 -8.99 24.11 -10.77
C ARG A 188 -10.34 24.50 -10.15
N GLY A 189 -10.35 25.56 -9.34
CA GLY A 189 -11.53 26.04 -8.61
C GLY A 189 -11.26 26.34 -7.13
N LYS A 190 -12.32 26.39 -6.33
CA LYS A 190 -12.28 26.66 -4.89
C LYS A 190 -13.05 25.59 -4.11
N TRP A 191 -12.39 25.06 -3.09
CA TRP A 191 -12.91 24.08 -2.15
C TRP A 191 -12.80 24.59 -0.73
N GLU A 192 -13.78 24.29 0.11
CA GLU A 192 -13.76 24.70 1.50
C GLU A 192 -14.35 23.65 2.45
N ASN A 193 -13.95 23.76 3.70
CA ASN A 193 -14.62 23.17 4.84
C ASN A 193 -14.83 24.26 5.89
N SER A 194 -16.05 24.79 5.94
CA SER A 194 -16.40 25.91 6.81
C SER A 194 -16.25 25.57 8.29
N LYS A 195 -16.51 24.30 8.69
CA LYS A 195 -16.33 23.84 10.09
C LYS A 195 -14.86 23.84 10.52
N ALA A 196 -13.97 23.44 9.61
CA ALA A 196 -12.53 23.42 9.86
C ALA A 196 -11.85 24.77 9.57
N LYS A 197 -12.59 25.77 9.08
CA LYS A 197 -12.05 27.06 8.60
C LYS A 197 -10.88 26.87 7.63
N PHE A 198 -11.03 25.92 6.72
CA PHE A 198 -10.00 25.53 5.76
C PHE A 198 -10.51 25.69 4.33
N SER A 199 -9.71 26.25 3.43
CA SER A 199 -10.01 26.29 2.00
C SER A 199 -8.77 26.08 1.14
N LEU A 200 -8.99 25.52 -0.06
CA LEU A 200 -8.03 25.42 -1.14
C LEU A 200 -8.60 26.17 -2.34
N SER A 201 -7.77 27.00 -2.96
CA SER A 201 -8.10 27.71 -4.19
C SER A 201 -7.00 27.48 -5.21
N ASN A 202 -7.37 27.20 -6.45
CA ASN A 202 -6.44 27.05 -7.56
C ASN A 202 -7.09 27.67 -8.78
N ILE A 203 -6.75 28.93 -9.04
CA ILE A 203 -7.33 29.75 -10.11
C ILE A 203 -6.16 30.22 -10.97
N LEU A 204 -6.21 29.97 -12.28
CA LEU A 204 -5.09 30.28 -13.19
C LEU A 204 -3.71 29.74 -12.74
N GLY A 205 -3.68 28.63 -12.00
CA GLY A 205 -2.44 28.04 -11.45
C GLY A 205 -1.95 28.66 -10.13
N ASP A 206 -2.65 29.67 -9.60
CA ASP A 206 -2.35 30.31 -8.32
C ASP A 206 -2.95 29.48 -7.17
N LEU A 207 -2.14 28.56 -6.62
CA LEU A 207 -2.56 27.61 -5.59
C LEU A 207 -2.43 28.19 -4.18
N LYS A 208 -3.56 28.46 -3.54
CA LYS A 208 -3.65 29.02 -2.19
C LYS A 208 -4.33 28.09 -1.21
N ILE A 209 -3.78 28.03 0.00
CA ILE A 209 -4.43 27.41 1.17
C ILE A 209 -4.77 28.50 2.17
N THR A 210 -6.00 28.51 2.65
CA THR A 210 -6.40 29.30 3.83
C THR A 210 -6.68 28.34 4.98
N ASP A 211 -5.92 28.45 6.08
CA ASP A 211 -6.10 27.66 7.31
C ASP A 211 -6.33 28.64 8.48
N ASN A 212 -7.52 28.59 9.09
CA ASN A 212 -7.92 29.45 10.20
C ASN A 212 -7.72 30.96 9.92
N GLY A 213 -8.00 31.38 8.68
CA GLY A 213 -7.92 32.77 8.24
C GLY A 213 -6.53 33.21 7.75
N LYS A 214 -5.49 32.41 7.95
CA LYS A 214 -4.17 32.67 7.35
C LYS A 214 -4.11 32.06 5.96
N THR A 215 -3.82 32.88 4.95
CA THR A 215 -3.69 32.43 3.56
C THR A 215 -2.23 32.36 3.16
N THR A 216 -1.82 31.22 2.59
CA THR A 216 -0.49 30.97 2.05
C THR A 216 -0.60 30.65 0.58
N ASN A 217 0.28 31.23 -0.23
CA ASN A 217 0.39 30.92 -1.65
C ASN A 217 1.53 29.90 -1.88
N TYR A 218 1.31 28.96 -2.79
CA TYR A 218 2.29 27.92 -3.14
C TYR A 218 2.71 28.07 -4.60
N SER A 219 3.99 28.38 -4.81
CA SER A 219 4.61 28.35 -6.14
C SER A 219 4.84 26.92 -6.62
N SER A 220 5.07 26.75 -7.92
CA SER A 220 5.32 25.43 -8.54
C SER A 220 6.43 24.62 -7.87
N ASP A 221 7.48 25.28 -7.39
CA ASP A 221 8.62 24.61 -6.70
C ASP A 221 8.22 24.01 -5.34
N ASN A 222 7.13 24.50 -4.75
CA ASN A 222 6.59 24.03 -3.47
C ASN A 222 5.46 22.99 -3.64
N ILE A 223 5.29 22.48 -4.86
CA ILE A 223 4.22 21.54 -5.21
C ILE A 223 4.85 20.24 -5.72
N VAL A 224 4.69 19.17 -4.95
CA VAL A 224 5.16 17.83 -5.31
C VAL A 224 3.97 16.95 -5.72
N GLN A 225 3.97 16.47 -6.95
CA GLN A 225 2.90 15.61 -7.48
C GLN A 225 3.22 14.13 -7.31
N PHE A 226 2.22 13.35 -6.91
CA PHE A 226 2.28 11.90 -6.76
C PHE A 226 1.25 11.23 -7.68
N GLY A 227 1.72 10.59 -8.74
CA GLY A 227 0.84 9.99 -9.76
C GLY A 227 -0.07 11.05 -10.39
N THR A 228 -1.32 10.69 -10.68
CA THR A 228 -2.33 11.62 -11.22
C THR A 228 -3.36 12.06 -10.19
N SER A 229 -3.25 11.62 -8.93
CA SER A 229 -4.28 11.79 -7.92
C SER A 229 -3.82 12.51 -6.65
N GLY A 230 -2.52 12.64 -6.38
CA GLY A 230 -2.02 13.21 -5.13
C GLY A 230 -1.10 14.41 -5.33
N VAL A 231 -1.16 15.36 -4.41
CA VAL A 231 -0.26 16.52 -4.36
C VAL A 231 0.14 16.78 -2.91
N VAL A 232 1.41 17.13 -2.69
CA VAL A 232 1.95 17.58 -1.41
C VAL A 232 2.47 19.00 -1.57
N LEU A 233 2.14 19.85 -0.60
CA LEU A 233 2.55 21.24 -0.52
C LEU A 233 3.63 21.39 0.54
N THR A 234 4.76 21.94 0.14
CA THR A 234 5.95 22.07 0.98
C THR A 234 6.26 23.54 1.28
N ASP A 235 7.03 23.76 2.33
CA ASP A 235 7.57 25.06 2.72
C ASP A 235 8.88 24.79 3.48
N GLU A 236 9.96 25.45 3.07
CA GLU A 236 11.30 25.30 3.65
C GLU A 236 11.68 23.82 3.86
N ASN A 237 11.55 23.00 2.81
CA ASN A 237 11.85 21.55 2.79
C ASN A 237 10.94 20.66 3.67
N SER A 238 9.88 21.19 4.27
CA SER A 238 8.91 20.41 5.04
C SER A 238 7.53 20.40 4.38
N ALA A 239 6.86 19.24 4.38
CA ALA A 239 5.46 19.14 4.01
C ALA A 239 4.58 19.93 4.99
N LYS A 240 3.65 20.73 4.47
CA LYS A 240 2.65 21.46 5.28
C LYS A 240 1.27 20.86 5.13
N TYR A 241 0.91 20.53 3.90
CA TYR A 241 -0.39 20.00 3.52
C TYR A 241 -0.22 18.95 2.43
N ALA A 242 -1.17 18.03 2.34
CA ALA A 242 -1.34 17.17 1.19
C ALA A 242 -2.79 17.30 0.71
N TYR A 243 -3.05 16.90 -0.52
CA TYR A 243 -4.41 16.76 -0.99
C TYR A 243 -4.51 15.71 -2.09
N VAL A 244 -5.69 15.09 -2.20
CA VAL A 244 -5.92 13.96 -3.08
C VAL A 244 -7.24 14.12 -3.83
N ILE A 245 -7.23 13.68 -5.08
CA ILE A 245 -8.38 13.56 -5.96
C ILE A 245 -9.00 12.16 -5.77
N PRO A 246 -10.27 12.07 -5.37
CA PRO A 246 -10.94 10.80 -5.08
C PRO A 246 -11.24 10.00 -6.35
N GLU A 247 -11.51 8.70 -6.22
CA GLU A 247 -11.78 7.78 -7.34
C GLU A 247 -13.08 8.12 -8.09
N GLU A 248 -14.05 8.65 -7.36
CA GLU A 248 -15.36 8.99 -7.90
C GLU A 248 -15.35 10.27 -8.76
N ALA A 249 -14.24 11.03 -8.74
CA ALA A 249 -14.08 12.22 -9.58
C ALA A 249 -14.04 11.82 -11.06
N ARG A 250 -15.14 12.09 -11.76
CA ARG A 250 -15.24 11.91 -13.22
C ARG A 250 -14.87 13.21 -13.91
N TYR A 251 -14.29 13.11 -15.10
CA TYR A 251 -13.91 14.23 -15.95
C TYR A 251 -14.56 14.08 -17.33
N GLU A 252 -14.89 15.20 -17.97
CA GLU A 252 -15.17 15.28 -19.40
C GLU A 252 -13.90 15.00 -20.19
N SER A 253 -14.07 14.79 -21.50
CA SER A 253 -12.95 14.51 -22.42
C SER A 253 -11.92 15.64 -22.53
N ASP A 254 -12.30 16.86 -22.18
CA ASP A 254 -11.42 18.05 -22.17
C ASP A 254 -10.68 18.24 -20.83
N GLY A 255 -10.84 17.32 -19.87
CA GLY A 255 -10.20 17.39 -18.56
C GLY A 255 -10.98 18.21 -17.53
N THR A 256 -12.17 18.72 -17.86
CA THR A 256 -13.04 19.39 -16.88
C THR A 256 -13.72 18.37 -15.97
N PRO A 257 -13.70 18.51 -14.65
CA PRO A 257 -14.38 17.58 -13.75
C PRO A 257 -15.91 17.63 -13.89
N LYS A 258 -16.52 16.48 -14.20
CA LYS A 258 -17.97 16.24 -14.25
C LYS A 258 -18.66 16.41 -12.90
N ASN A 259 -17.96 16.09 -11.80
CA ASN A 259 -18.48 16.21 -10.43
C ASN A 259 -17.36 16.64 -9.47
N LEU A 260 -17.15 17.96 -9.37
CA LEU A 260 -16.18 18.60 -8.48
C LEU A 260 -16.46 18.45 -6.98
N GLN A 261 -17.68 18.03 -6.62
CA GLN A 261 -18.24 18.13 -5.27
C GLN A 261 -17.64 17.16 -4.25
N ASP A 262 -16.89 16.14 -4.69
CA ASP A 262 -16.41 15.07 -3.81
C ASP A 262 -14.92 15.10 -3.48
N ILE A 263 -14.17 16.09 -3.94
CA ILE A 263 -12.72 16.17 -3.72
C ILE A 263 -12.40 16.31 -2.23
N LYS A 264 -12.18 15.15 -1.58
CA LYS A 264 -11.68 15.01 -0.21
C LYS A 264 -10.20 15.40 -0.20
N LEU A 265 -9.94 16.70 -0.20
CA LEU A 265 -8.59 17.22 -0.06
C LEU A 265 -8.07 16.94 1.35
N LEU A 266 -7.30 15.85 1.43
CA LEU A 266 -6.43 15.33 2.49
C LEU A 266 -5.49 16.31 3.19
N SER A 267 -5.95 17.45 3.67
CA SER A 267 -5.09 18.38 4.41
C SER A 267 -4.72 17.80 5.77
N THR A 268 -3.51 17.25 5.86
CA THR A 268 -2.92 16.81 7.11
C THR A 268 -1.75 17.75 7.41
N LYS A 269 -1.70 18.29 8.63
CA LYS A 269 -0.40 18.76 9.16
C LYS A 269 0.43 17.51 9.39
N PRO A 270 1.71 17.49 9.00
CA PRO A 270 2.51 16.31 9.19
C PRO A 270 2.52 15.93 10.68
N ASN A 271 2.08 14.72 10.95
CA ASN A 271 2.05 14.15 12.28
C ASN A 271 2.45 12.68 12.16
N LEU A 272 3.45 12.28 12.93
CA LEU A 272 3.97 10.92 12.92
C LEU A 272 3.00 9.91 13.55
N LYS A 273 2.07 10.36 14.41
CA LYS A 273 1.13 9.47 15.10
C LYS A 273 -0.11 9.19 14.27
N GLU A 274 -0.78 10.23 13.81
CA GLU A 274 -2.07 10.11 13.11
C GLU A 274 -2.29 11.30 12.17
N MET A 275 -2.70 10.99 10.94
CA MET A 275 -3.06 11.97 9.93
C MET A 275 -4.57 12.24 9.95
N LYS A 276 -4.95 13.48 10.26
CA LYS A 276 -6.35 13.89 10.22
C LYS A 276 -6.77 14.21 8.79
N VAL A 277 -7.82 13.50 8.36
CA VAL A 277 -8.46 13.56 7.05
C VAL A 277 -9.54 14.64 7.05
N LEU A 278 -9.39 15.70 6.26
CA LEU A 278 -10.42 16.74 6.07
C LEU A 278 -11.14 16.58 4.74
N LYS A 279 -12.48 16.47 4.73
CA LYS A 279 -13.26 16.56 3.47
C LYS A 279 -13.49 18.03 3.13
N LEU A 280 -13.10 18.47 1.94
CA LEU A 280 -13.45 19.79 1.42
C LEU A 280 -14.60 19.63 0.41
N SER A 281 -15.48 20.62 0.37
CA SER A 281 -16.61 20.67 -0.56
C SER A 281 -16.36 21.76 -1.59
N TYR A 282 -16.68 21.49 -2.85
CA TYR A 282 -16.58 22.48 -3.91
C TYR A 282 -17.52 23.66 -3.67
N LYS A 283 -17.07 24.86 -4.04
CA LYS A 283 -17.83 26.10 -3.86
C LYS A 283 -18.05 26.84 -5.16
N GLU A 284 -16.99 27.02 -5.93
CA GLU A 284 -16.98 27.85 -7.12
C GLU A 284 -15.78 27.47 -8.00
N GLY A 285 -15.87 27.72 -9.30
CA GLY A 285 -14.79 27.47 -10.25
C GLY A 285 -14.85 28.49 -11.38
N GLU A 286 -13.87 28.40 -12.29
CA GLU A 286 -13.84 29.24 -13.49
C GLU A 286 -15.10 28.97 -14.34
N LYS A 287 -15.75 30.03 -14.80
CA LYS A 287 -16.79 29.97 -15.83
C LYS A 287 -16.16 29.75 -17.19
#